data_AF-A0AA88HAU2-F1
#
_entry.id   AF-A0AA88HAU2-F1
#
_cell.length_a   1.000
_cell.length_b   1.000
_cell.length_c   1.000
_cell.angle_alpha   90.00
_cell.angle_beta   90.00
_cell.angle_gamma   90.00
#
_symmetry.space_group_name_H-M   'P 1'
#
loop_
_entity.id
_entity.type
_entity.pdbx_description
1 polymer ?
#
loop_
_entity_poly.entity_id
_entity_poly.type
_entity_poly.pdbx_seq_one_letter_code
_entity_poly.pdbx_strand_id
1 'polypeptide(L)'
;MEIEQQYVNDAFYTNNLAIRRRWLGNSSEPAVYRDVIENPNSWIICDNNVLRYCRVDYDEMKWDLLHDQLQNNHTQIDVINRAQIIDDVLNLASANQIKKTYERALNITSYLKKEFDWLPCETLDNNFERLQNLLSGTEAGALLNSHIQRLALHLYEFYTFNEDPKGKALDFRLRKIAVRIVCETNFAPCVEEAKNFF
;
A
#
# COMPACT_ATOMS: atom_id res chain seq x y z
N MET A 1 -9.99 38.96 -4.51
CA MET A 1 -10.15 37.53 -4.20
C MET A 1 -8.79 37.07 -3.71
N GLU A 2 -8.55 37.29 -2.42
CA GLU A 2 -7.31 36.91 -1.76
C GLU A 2 -7.36 35.40 -1.53
N ILE A 3 -6.35 34.69 -2.02
CA ILE A 3 -6.15 33.28 -1.68
C ILE A 3 -5.68 33.29 -0.23
N GLU A 4 -6.57 32.91 0.70
CA GLU A 4 -6.21 32.67 2.09
C GLU A 4 -4.95 31.79 2.13
N GLN A 5 -3.96 32.22 2.92
CA GLN A 5 -2.73 31.48 3.14
C GLN A 5 -3.07 30.01 3.46
N GLN A 6 -2.59 29.09 2.63
CA GLN A 6 -3.00 27.70 2.62
C GLN A 6 -2.38 26.95 3.81
N TYR A 7 -2.95 27.13 5.01
CA TYR A 7 -2.61 26.32 6.18
C TYR A 7 -3.14 24.91 5.97
N VAL A 8 -2.28 23.92 6.15
CA VAL A 8 -2.61 22.51 5.93
C VAL A 8 -2.70 21.82 7.30
N ASN A 9 -3.85 21.26 7.64
CA ASN A 9 -4.01 20.53 8.90
C ASN A 9 -3.54 19.09 8.75
N ASP A 10 -2.49 18.72 9.48
CA ASP A 10 -1.98 17.37 9.56
C ASP A 10 -2.50 16.60 10.78
N ALA A 11 -3.32 15.58 10.53
CA ALA A 11 -3.63 14.55 11.52
C ALA A 11 -2.59 13.44 11.44
N PHE A 12 -1.93 13.12 12.56
CA PHE A 12 -0.88 12.09 12.60
C PHE A 12 -0.99 11.23 13.86
N TYR A 13 -0.42 10.02 13.82
CA TYR A 13 -0.31 9.12 14.98
C TYR A 13 0.95 8.27 14.92
N THR A 14 1.32 7.66 16.05
CA THR A 14 2.44 6.72 16.16
C THR A 14 1.96 5.46 16.86
N ASN A 15 2.78 4.40 16.91
CA ASN A 15 2.49 3.23 17.73
C ASN A 15 2.33 3.51 19.23
N ASN A 16 2.86 4.64 19.71
CA ASN A 16 2.87 4.99 21.14
C ASN A 16 1.88 6.10 21.50
N LEU A 17 1.17 6.69 20.52
CA LEU A 17 0.34 7.88 20.74
C LEU A 17 -0.95 7.84 19.92
N ALA A 18 -2.04 8.27 20.57
CA ALA A 18 -3.29 8.54 19.90
C ALA A 18 -3.17 9.70 18.89
N ILE A 19 -4.16 9.80 18.00
CA ILE A 19 -4.21 10.79 16.91
C ILE A 19 -4.03 12.22 17.47
N ARG A 20 -3.07 12.94 16.89
CA ARG A 20 -2.81 14.37 17.13
C ARG A 20 -3.01 15.17 15.86
N ARG A 21 -3.15 16.48 16.00
CA ARG A 21 -3.28 17.42 14.87
C ARG A 21 -2.24 18.51 14.95
N ARG A 22 -1.74 18.94 13.79
CA ARG A 22 -0.79 20.03 13.66
C ARG A 22 -1.07 20.83 12.40
N TRP A 23 -1.07 22.15 12.50
CA TRP A 23 -1.11 23.01 11.34
C TRP A 23 0.29 23.18 10.73
N LEU A 24 0.39 22.92 9.44
CA LEU A 24 1.55 23.22 8.60
C LEU A 24 1.30 24.63 8.02
N GLY A 25 2.14 25.59 8.41
CA GLY A 25 2.07 26.96 7.92
C GLY A 25 2.87 27.15 6.63
N ASN A 26 2.71 28.30 6.00
CA ASN A 26 3.47 28.73 4.82
C ASN A 26 4.90 29.22 5.17
N SER A 27 5.45 28.80 6.32
CA SER A 27 6.79 29.20 6.76
C SER A 27 7.85 28.29 6.18
N SER A 28 9.03 28.85 5.86
CA SER A 28 10.22 28.07 5.53
C SER A 28 10.70 27.18 6.68
N GLU A 29 10.21 27.43 7.90
CA GLU A 29 10.52 26.62 9.07
C GLU A 29 9.74 25.30 9.07
N PRO A 30 10.42 24.15 9.24
CA PRO A 30 9.77 22.86 9.26
C PRO A 30 8.88 22.71 10.50
N ALA A 31 7.71 22.10 10.30
CA ALA A 31 6.88 21.64 11.40
C ALA A 31 7.60 20.55 12.21
N VAL A 32 7.67 20.72 13.54
CA VAL A 32 8.40 19.82 14.44
C VAL A 32 7.46 18.86 15.18
N TYR A 33 7.52 17.58 14.86
CA TYR A 33 6.78 16.53 15.57
C TYR A 33 7.54 16.09 16.83
N ARG A 34 7.41 16.84 17.94
CA ARG A 34 8.16 16.59 19.20
C ARG A 34 8.03 15.14 19.68
N ASP A 35 6.83 14.59 19.57
CA ASP A 35 6.53 13.21 19.96
C ASP A 35 7.38 12.15 19.22
N VAL A 36 7.69 12.42 17.95
CA VAL A 36 8.54 11.57 17.11
C VAL A 36 10.01 11.74 17.49
N ILE A 37 10.40 12.96 17.86
CA ILE A 37 11.76 13.27 18.34
C ILE A 37 12.04 12.59 19.68
N GLU A 38 11.07 12.61 20.60
CA GLU A 38 11.17 11.97 21.91
C GLU A 38 11.21 10.43 21.79
N ASN A 39 10.64 9.88 20.72
CA ASN A 39 10.59 8.44 20.48
C ASN A 39 11.10 8.09 19.07
N PRO A 40 12.42 8.19 18.82
CA PRO A 40 12.99 8.05 17.47
C PRO A 40 12.73 6.66 16.85
N ASN A 41 12.55 5.63 17.68
CA ASN A 41 12.27 4.25 17.26
C ASN A 41 10.77 3.97 17.01
N SER A 42 9.92 5.00 17.04
CA SER A 42 8.49 4.88 16.70
C SER A 42 8.28 5.20 15.22
N TRP A 43 7.47 4.41 14.53
CA TRP A 43 6.94 4.84 13.24
C TRP A 43 5.92 5.96 13.45
N ILE A 44 5.70 6.75 12.40
CA ILE A 44 4.67 7.78 12.34
C ILE A 44 3.85 7.56 11.08
N ILE A 45 2.55 7.77 11.20
CA ILE A 45 1.65 7.94 10.06
C ILE A 45 1.23 9.40 10.04
N CYS A 46 1.62 10.10 8.99
CA CYS A 46 1.10 11.44 8.70
C CYS A 46 -0.13 11.30 7.80
N ASP A 47 -0.99 12.32 7.82
CA ASP A 47 -2.24 12.29 7.03
C ASP A 47 -3.16 11.11 7.34
N ASN A 48 -3.41 10.88 8.63
CA ASN A 48 -4.41 9.94 9.10
C ASN A 48 -5.76 10.16 8.39
N ASN A 49 -6.35 9.08 7.87
CA ASN A 49 -7.55 9.07 7.03
C ASN A 49 -7.42 9.75 5.65
N VAL A 50 -6.20 10.10 5.21
CA VAL A 50 -5.92 10.64 3.85
C VAL A 50 -6.80 11.85 3.55
N LEU A 51 -6.85 12.80 4.49
CA LEU A 51 -7.71 13.98 4.38
C LEU A 51 -7.08 15.08 3.53
N ARG A 52 -5.78 14.95 3.21
CA ARG A 52 -5.06 15.92 2.43
C ARG A 52 -4.82 15.44 1.00
N TYR A 53 -4.74 16.41 0.10
CA TYR A 53 -4.30 16.18 -1.26
C TYR A 53 -2.77 16.25 -1.35
N CYS A 54 -2.09 15.29 -0.72
CA CYS A 54 -0.63 15.19 -0.73
C CYS A 54 -0.17 13.73 -0.63
N ARG A 55 1.09 13.49 -1.00
CA ARG A 55 1.81 12.23 -0.72
C ARG A 55 2.73 12.44 0.47
N VAL A 56 2.90 11.42 1.30
CA VAL A 56 3.81 11.48 2.45
C VAL A 56 5.08 10.72 2.12
N ASP A 57 6.21 11.43 2.15
CA ASP A 57 7.53 10.80 2.17
C ASP A 57 8.10 10.84 3.58
N TYR A 58 8.68 9.71 3.99
CA TYR A 58 9.35 9.55 5.27
C TYR A 58 10.86 9.41 5.08
N ASP A 59 11.64 9.73 6.11
CA ASP A 59 13.05 9.38 6.07
C ASP A 59 13.27 7.86 6.05
N GLU A 60 14.50 7.43 5.78
CA GLU A 60 14.85 6.02 5.63
C GLU A 60 14.51 5.19 6.88
N MET A 61 14.80 5.73 8.06
CA MET A 61 14.56 5.03 9.33
C MET A 61 13.05 4.85 9.56
N LYS A 62 12.24 5.87 9.26
CA LYS A 62 10.78 5.79 9.40
C LYS A 62 10.17 4.82 8.38
N TRP A 63 10.68 4.78 7.16
CA TRP A 63 10.28 3.75 6.19
C TRP A 63 10.60 2.34 6.68
N ASP A 64 11.78 2.12 7.27
CA ASP A 64 12.18 0.82 7.80
C ASP A 64 11.29 0.40 8.98
N LEU A 65 10.95 1.32 9.89
CA LEU A 65 10.03 1.05 11.00
C LEU A 65 8.60 0.74 10.51
N LEU A 66 8.14 1.40 9.45
CA LEU A 66 6.85 1.09 8.82
C LEU A 66 6.88 -0.29 8.15
N HIS A 67 7.97 -0.63 7.45
CA HIS A 67 8.17 -1.96 6.91
C HIS A 67 8.06 -3.02 8.01
N ASP A 68 8.80 -2.86 9.11
CA ASP A 68 8.77 -3.81 10.22
C ASP A 68 7.38 -3.93 10.85
N GLN A 69 6.68 -2.81 11.04
CA GLN A 69 5.31 -2.84 11.55
C GLN A 69 4.37 -3.59 10.61
N LEU A 70 4.43 -3.32 9.30
CA LEU A 70 3.62 -3.99 8.30
C LEU A 70 3.93 -5.50 8.26
N GLN A 71 5.21 -5.88 8.32
CA GLN A 71 5.64 -7.30 8.33
C GLN A 71 5.28 -8.04 9.60
N ASN A 72 5.24 -7.37 10.76
CA ASN A 72 4.91 -8.01 12.03
C ASN A 72 3.40 -7.99 12.30
N ASN A 73 2.79 -6.80 12.28
CA ASN A 73 1.38 -6.62 12.61
C ASN A 73 0.77 -5.43 11.85
N HIS A 74 0.42 -5.65 10.57
CA HIS A 74 -0.13 -4.61 9.71
C HIS A 74 -1.45 -4.03 10.25
N THR A 75 -2.29 -4.82 10.93
CA THR A 75 -3.62 -4.37 11.40
C THR A 75 -3.58 -3.33 12.51
N GLN A 76 -2.40 -3.01 13.08
CA GLN A 76 -2.22 -1.84 13.96
C GLN A 76 -2.27 -0.51 13.20
N ILE A 77 -1.99 -0.52 11.89
CA ILE A 77 -2.13 0.65 11.02
C ILE A 77 -3.50 0.55 10.36
N ASP A 78 -4.27 1.64 10.41
CA ASP A 78 -5.61 1.68 9.83
C ASP A 78 -5.60 1.29 8.34
N VAL A 79 -6.65 0.59 7.89
CA VAL A 79 -6.78 0.11 6.51
C VAL A 79 -6.59 1.21 5.47
N ILE A 80 -7.08 2.42 5.73
CA ILE A 80 -6.93 3.57 4.83
C ILE A 80 -5.46 4.01 4.77
N ASN A 81 -4.76 4.02 5.90
CA ASN A 81 -3.35 4.41 5.92
C ASN A 81 -2.42 3.33 5.36
N ARG A 82 -2.77 2.05 5.45
CA ARG A 82 -2.04 0.99 4.74
C ARG A 82 -2.13 1.16 3.23
N ALA A 83 -3.32 1.45 2.72
CA ALA A 83 -3.52 1.79 1.31
C ALA A 83 -2.70 3.03 0.91
N GLN A 84 -2.72 4.09 1.72
CA GLN A 84 -1.89 5.27 1.49
C GLN A 84 -0.40 4.94 1.40
N ILE A 85 0.14 4.16 2.35
CA ILE A 85 1.56 3.76 2.33
C ILE A 85 1.92 3.08 1.02
N ILE A 86 1.08 2.15 0.55
CA ILE A 86 1.28 1.43 -0.72
C ILE A 86 1.27 2.42 -1.90
N ASP A 87 0.26 3.29 -1.97
CA ASP A 87 0.13 4.25 -3.06
C ASP A 87 1.31 5.23 -3.09
N ASP A 88 1.65 5.81 -1.93
CA ASP A 88 2.71 6.80 -1.82
C ASP A 88 4.07 6.19 -2.15
N VAL A 89 4.43 5.04 -1.57
CA VAL A 89 5.76 4.46 -1.80
C VAL A 89 5.97 4.05 -3.27
N LEU A 90 4.94 3.52 -3.95
CA LEU A 90 5.03 3.11 -5.35
C LEU A 90 5.09 4.33 -6.30
N ASN A 91 4.34 5.39 -6.00
CA ASN A 91 4.38 6.62 -6.80
C ASN A 91 5.68 7.41 -6.59
N LEU A 92 6.15 7.52 -5.34
CA LEU A 92 7.43 8.14 -5.02
C LEU A 92 8.61 7.39 -5.65
N ALA A 93 8.57 6.04 -5.66
CA ALA A 93 9.55 5.23 -6.37
C ALA A 93 9.51 5.50 -7.88
N SER A 94 8.31 5.56 -8.47
CA SER A 94 8.14 5.85 -9.89
C SER A 94 8.61 7.26 -10.30
N ALA A 95 8.54 8.22 -9.37
CA ALA A 95 9.01 9.59 -9.57
C ALA A 95 10.50 9.79 -9.23
N ASN A 96 11.20 8.73 -8.82
CA ASN A 96 12.59 8.77 -8.34
C ASN A 96 12.79 9.76 -7.18
N GLN A 97 11.79 9.88 -6.29
CA GLN A 97 11.77 10.81 -5.17
C GLN A 97 12.24 10.22 -3.84
N ILE A 98 12.35 8.89 -3.76
CA ILE A 98 12.87 8.18 -2.58
C ILE A 98 14.17 7.44 -2.89
N LYS A 99 15.05 7.29 -1.90
CA LYS A 99 16.25 6.46 -2.04
C LYS A 99 15.88 4.98 -2.17
N LYS A 100 16.71 4.22 -2.90
CA LYS A 100 16.48 2.80 -3.19
C LYS A 100 15.08 2.56 -3.76
N THR A 101 14.65 3.43 -4.69
CA THR A 101 13.29 3.56 -5.26
C THR A 101 12.42 2.30 -5.20
N TYR A 102 12.54 1.43 -6.19
CA TYR A 102 11.71 0.23 -6.29
C TYR A 102 12.11 -0.87 -5.31
N GLU A 103 13.37 -0.94 -4.88
CA GLU A 103 13.80 -1.89 -3.83
C GLU A 103 13.00 -1.65 -2.54
N ARG A 104 12.93 -0.39 -2.09
CA ARG A 104 12.16 0.03 -0.91
C ARG A 104 10.67 -0.19 -1.11
N ALA A 105 10.12 0.23 -2.24
CA ALA A 105 8.69 0.06 -2.52
C ALA A 105 8.28 -1.42 -2.48
N LEU A 106 9.01 -2.29 -3.19
CA LEU A 106 8.74 -3.73 -3.22
C LEU A 106 8.93 -4.40 -1.85
N ASN A 107 9.92 -3.97 -1.07
CA ASN A 107 10.12 -4.47 0.29
C ASN A 107 8.97 -4.08 1.22
N ILE A 108 8.53 -2.80 1.18
CA ILE A 108 7.39 -2.33 1.98
C ILE A 108 6.14 -3.10 1.58
N THR A 109 5.79 -3.17 0.30
CA THR A 109 4.57 -3.83 -0.18
C THR A 109 4.58 -5.36 -0.01
N SER A 110 5.73 -5.97 0.27
CA SER A 110 5.84 -7.43 0.44
C SER A 110 5.00 -8.00 1.60
N TYR A 111 4.52 -7.15 2.51
CA TYR A 111 3.62 -7.57 3.59
C TYR A 111 2.26 -8.02 3.07
N LEU A 112 1.88 -7.64 1.83
CA LEU A 112 0.57 -7.93 1.25
C LEU A 112 0.24 -9.42 1.15
N LYS A 113 1.24 -10.30 1.23
CA LYS A 113 1.09 -11.76 1.39
C LYS A 113 0.24 -12.23 2.60
N LYS A 114 -0.14 -11.31 3.49
CA LYS A 114 -1.02 -11.56 4.65
C LYS A 114 -2.15 -10.54 4.78
N GLU A 115 -2.36 -9.71 3.77
CA GLU A 115 -3.41 -8.68 3.77
C GLU A 115 -4.74 -9.29 3.30
N PHE A 116 -5.83 -8.98 3.99
CA PHE A 116 -7.19 -9.43 3.66
C PHE A 116 -8.19 -8.27 3.54
N ASP A 117 -7.74 -7.03 3.72
CA ASP A 117 -8.58 -5.88 3.47
C ASP A 117 -8.55 -5.48 1.99
N TRP A 118 -9.73 -5.21 1.44
CA TRP A 118 -9.90 -4.89 0.02
C TRP A 118 -9.12 -3.65 -0.42
N LEU A 119 -9.12 -2.58 0.38
CA LEU A 119 -8.58 -1.29 -0.05
C LEU A 119 -7.05 -1.31 -0.29
N PRO A 120 -6.20 -1.87 0.60
CA PRO A 120 -4.77 -2.04 0.32
C PRO A 120 -4.51 -2.93 -0.92
N CYS A 121 -5.27 -4.03 -1.08
CA CYS A 121 -5.12 -4.93 -2.21
C CYS A 121 -5.53 -4.29 -3.55
N GLU A 122 -6.62 -3.52 -3.58
CA GLU A 122 -7.01 -2.73 -4.75
C GLU A 122 -5.97 -1.66 -5.09
N THR A 123 -5.42 -1.00 -4.06
CA THR A 123 -4.36 0.01 -4.27
C THR A 123 -3.11 -0.60 -4.88
N LEU A 124 -2.71 -1.78 -4.42
CA LEU A 124 -1.62 -2.55 -4.98
C LEU A 124 -1.85 -2.86 -6.46
N ASP A 125 -3.02 -3.41 -6.75
CA ASP A 125 -3.43 -3.85 -8.08
C ASP A 125 -3.39 -2.71 -9.10
N ASN A 126 -3.98 -1.56 -8.76
CA ASN A 126 -3.95 -0.36 -9.61
C ASN A 126 -2.52 0.12 -9.91
N ASN A 127 -1.65 0.12 -8.89
CA ASN A 127 -0.26 0.57 -9.08
C ASN A 127 0.57 -0.43 -9.90
N PHE A 128 0.34 -1.73 -9.72
CA PHE A 128 1.06 -2.75 -10.46
C PHE A 128 0.58 -2.93 -11.89
N GLU A 129 -0.71 -2.75 -12.19
CA GLU A 129 -1.21 -2.78 -13.56
C GLU A 129 -0.43 -1.80 -14.46
N ARG A 130 -0.17 -0.59 -13.95
CA ARG A 130 0.67 0.40 -14.63
C ARG A 130 2.10 -0.12 -14.88
N LEU A 131 2.72 -0.75 -13.89
CA LEU A 131 4.08 -1.28 -14.00
C LEU A 131 4.15 -2.48 -14.93
N GLN A 132 3.17 -3.38 -14.90
CA GLN A 132 3.06 -4.52 -15.80
C GLN A 132 2.94 -4.04 -17.26
N ASN A 133 2.12 -3.02 -17.51
CA ASN A 133 2.00 -2.42 -18.84
C ASN A 133 3.33 -1.83 -19.35
N LEU A 134 4.06 -1.12 -18.49
CA LEU A 134 5.36 -0.53 -18.84
C LEU A 134 6.45 -1.58 -19.07
N LEU A 135 6.40 -2.70 -18.36
CA LEU A 135 7.42 -3.76 -18.39
C LEU A 135 7.02 -4.96 -19.25
N SER A 136 5.90 -4.87 -19.98
CA SER A 136 5.38 -5.96 -20.79
C SER A 136 6.40 -6.43 -21.82
N GLY A 137 6.58 -7.75 -21.93
CA GLY A 137 7.56 -8.37 -22.84
C GLY A 137 9.02 -8.29 -22.37
N THR A 138 9.30 -7.76 -21.19
CA THR A 138 10.66 -7.71 -20.62
C THR A 138 10.89 -8.79 -19.55
N GLU A 139 12.15 -9.14 -19.29
CA GLU A 139 12.52 -10.02 -18.17
C GLU A 139 12.07 -9.44 -16.82
N ALA A 140 12.23 -8.13 -16.63
CA ALA A 140 11.76 -7.43 -15.44
C ALA A 140 10.24 -7.55 -15.26
N GLY A 141 9.46 -7.52 -16.36
CA GLY A 141 8.01 -7.75 -16.33
C GLY A 141 7.64 -9.16 -15.88
N ALA A 142 8.38 -10.18 -16.32
CA ALA A 142 8.18 -11.56 -15.87
C ALA A 142 8.50 -11.73 -14.38
N LEU A 143 9.57 -11.08 -13.89
CA LEU A 143 9.92 -11.05 -12.47
C LEU A 143 8.86 -10.33 -11.63
N LEU A 144 8.33 -9.21 -12.13
CA LEU A 144 7.27 -8.45 -11.50
C LEU A 144 5.98 -9.29 -11.40
N ASN A 145 5.56 -9.94 -12.48
CA ASN A 145 4.41 -10.85 -12.50
C ASN A 145 4.56 -11.97 -11.47
N SER A 146 5.75 -12.57 -11.38
CA SER A 146 6.05 -13.60 -10.39
C SER A 146 5.99 -13.06 -8.95
N HIS A 147 6.43 -11.82 -8.73
CA HIS A 147 6.33 -11.16 -7.43
C HIS A 147 4.88 -10.91 -7.03
N ILE A 148 4.08 -10.32 -7.93
CA ILE A 148 2.68 -9.98 -7.66
C ILE A 148 1.85 -11.25 -7.43
N GLN A 149 2.09 -12.31 -8.21
CA GLN A 149 1.47 -13.62 -7.99
C GLN A 149 1.68 -14.11 -6.56
N ARG A 150 2.91 -14.03 -6.03
CA ARG A 150 3.21 -14.44 -4.65
C ARG A 150 2.50 -13.59 -3.61
N LEU A 151 2.23 -12.31 -3.90
CA LEU A 151 1.50 -11.44 -2.99
C LEU A 151 -0.01 -11.71 -2.98
N ALA A 152 -0.57 -12.25 -4.06
CA ALA A 152 -2.01 -12.52 -4.18
C ALA A 152 -2.38 -13.98 -3.91
N LEU A 153 -1.41 -14.89 -3.85
CA LEU A 153 -1.65 -16.33 -3.77
C LEU A 153 -2.49 -16.72 -2.53
N HIS A 154 -2.22 -16.11 -1.37
CA HIS A 154 -2.98 -16.40 -0.14
C HIS A 154 -4.47 -16.01 -0.26
N LEU A 155 -4.78 -14.93 -0.99
CA LEU A 155 -6.16 -14.54 -1.28
C LEU A 155 -6.83 -15.53 -2.22
N TYR A 156 -6.10 -15.96 -3.26
CA TYR A 156 -6.61 -16.95 -4.21
C TYR A 156 -6.90 -18.28 -3.52
N GLU A 157 -5.99 -18.76 -2.68
CA GLU A 157 -6.16 -20.00 -1.92
C GLU A 157 -7.32 -19.90 -0.91
N PHE A 158 -7.55 -18.72 -0.34
CA PHE A 158 -8.66 -18.50 0.59
C PHE A 158 -10.03 -18.43 -0.10
N TYR A 159 -10.12 -17.67 -1.20
CA TYR A 159 -11.40 -17.40 -1.85
C TYR A 159 -11.75 -18.40 -2.96
N THR A 160 -10.78 -18.91 -3.72
CA THR A 160 -10.95 -19.77 -4.90
C THR A 160 -11.92 -19.17 -5.95
N PHE A 161 -12.42 -19.97 -6.89
CA PHE A 161 -13.49 -19.55 -7.81
C PHE A 161 -14.88 -19.60 -7.17
N ASN A 162 -15.05 -20.31 -6.05
CA ASN A 162 -16.35 -20.52 -5.43
C ASN A 162 -16.87 -19.23 -4.78
N GLU A 163 -17.99 -18.71 -5.28
CA GLU A 163 -18.67 -17.57 -4.65
C GLU A 163 -19.39 -18.06 -3.40
N ASP A 164 -19.21 -17.39 -2.26
CA ASP A 164 -20.18 -17.47 -1.17
C ASP A 164 -21.34 -16.51 -1.49
N PRO A 165 -22.57 -16.99 -1.77
CA PRO A 165 -23.71 -16.13 -2.07
C PRO A 165 -24.11 -15.23 -0.90
N LYS A 166 -23.63 -15.53 0.31
CA LYS A 166 -23.84 -14.75 1.54
C LYS A 166 -22.60 -13.94 1.96
N GLY A 167 -21.54 -13.96 1.15
CA GLY A 167 -20.30 -13.24 1.42
C GLY A 167 -20.49 -11.72 1.42
N LYS A 168 -19.54 -10.98 2.01
CA LYS A 168 -19.60 -9.52 2.02
C LYS A 168 -19.26 -8.97 0.63
N ALA A 169 -19.79 -7.79 0.30
CA ALA A 169 -19.51 -7.15 -0.99
C ALA A 169 -18.00 -6.91 -1.24
N LEU A 170 -17.21 -6.69 -0.18
CA LEU A 170 -15.75 -6.53 -0.30
C LEU A 170 -15.03 -7.86 -0.57
N ASP A 171 -15.51 -8.97 -0.01
CA ASP A 171 -14.97 -10.30 -0.29
C ASP A 171 -15.10 -10.65 -1.78
N PHE A 172 -16.24 -10.29 -2.39
CA PHE A 172 -16.45 -10.44 -3.82
C PHE A 172 -15.39 -9.70 -4.64
N ARG A 173 -15.10 -8.43 -4.28
CA ARG A 173 -14.11 -7.61 -4.97
C ARG A 173 -12.70 -8.16 -4.79
N LEU A 174 -12.36 -8.56 -3.57
CA LEU A 174 -11.03 -9.07 -3.25
C LEU A 174 -10.75 -10.40 -3.96
N ARG A 175 -11.73 -11.31 -3.99
CA ARG A 175 -11.66 -12.55 -4.79
C ARG A 175 -11.45 -12.26 -6.27
N LYS A 176 -12.17 -11.28 -6.85
CA LYS A 176 -12.00 -10.92 -8.26
C LYS A 176 -10.56 -10.48 -8.55
N ILE A 177 -9.99 -9.63 -7.69
CA ILE A 177 -8.58 -9.20 -7.79
C ILE A 177 -7.65 -10.41 -7.72
N ALA A 178 -7.83 -11.27 -6.72
CA ALA A 178 -6.98 -12.44 -6.48
C ALA A 178 -7.00 -13.43 -7.65
N VAL A 179 -8.19 -13.85 -8.09
CA VAL A 179 -8.35 -14.79 -9.22
C VAL A 179 -7.76 -14.20 -10.50
N ARG A 180 -8.03 -12.92 -10.80
CA ARG A 180 -7.46 -12.25 -11.98
C ARG A 180 -5.94 -12.28 -11.94
N ILE A 181 -5.32 -11.75 -10.87
CA ILE A 181 -3.86 -11.67 -10.74
C ILE A 181 -3.22 -13.06 -10.89
N VAL A 182 -3.75 -14.07 -10.20
CA VAL A 182 -3.14 -15.41 -10.17
C VAL A 182 -3.30 -16.13 -11.51
N CYS A 183 -4.45 -15.98 -12.19
CA CYS A 183 -4.65 -16.56 -13.51
C CYS A 183 -3.84 -15.86 -14.61
N GLU A 184 -3.78 -14.52 -14.63
CA GLU A 184 -3.02 -13.73 -15.62
C GLU A 184 -1.51 -13.98 -15.55
N THR A 185 -1.03 -14.43 -14.39
CA THR A 185 0.38 -14.80 -14.17
C THR A 185 0.67 -16.27 -14.52
N ASN A 186 -0.25 -16.97 -15.21
CA ASN A 186 -0.15 -18.36 -15.66
C ASN A 186 0.04 -19.38 -14.52
N PHE A 187 -0.55 -19.14 -13.34
CA PHE A 187 -0.55 -20.15 -12.28
C PHE A 187 -1.40 -21.36 -12.70
N ALA A 188 -0.77 -22.52 -12.85
CA ALA A 188 -1.40 -23.70 -13.45
C ALA A 188 -2.74 -24.09 -12.79
N PRO A 189 -2.87 -24.17 -11.44
CA PRO A 189 -4.15 -24.47 -10.81
C PRO A 189 -5.28 -23.49 -11.18
N CYS A 190 -4.97 -22.18 -11.25
CA CYS A 190 -5.97 -21.16 -11.61
C CYS A 190 -6.40 -21.30 -13.07
N VAL A 191 -5.44 -21.51 -13.98
CA VAL A 191 -5.70 -21.66 -15.42
C VAL A 191 -6.50 -22.95 -15.71
N GLU A 192 -6.18 -24.05 -15.02
CA GLU A 192 -6.91 -25.31 -15.16
C GLU A 192 -8.34 -25.21 -14.64
N GLU A 193 -8.56 -24.56 -13.50
CA GLU A 193 -9.90 -24.34 -12.96
C GLU A 193 -10.71 -23.39 -13.84
N ALA A 194 -10.10 -22.31 -14.34
CA ALA A 194 -10.73 -21.36 -15.26
C ALA A 194 -11.25 -22.03 -16.54
N LYS A 195 -10.55 -23.04 -17.07
CA LYS A 195 -10.98 -23.79 -18.26
C LYS A 195 -12.28 -24.57 -18.05
N ASN A 196 -12.68 -24.87 -16.82
CA ASN A 196 -13.95 -25.56 -16.55
C ASN A 196 -15.18 -24.65 -16.74
N PHE A 197 -14.97 -23.33 -16.89
CA PHE A 197 -16.04 -22.34 -17.04
C PHE A 197 -16.28 -21.90 -18.50
N PHE A 198 -15.48 -22.38 -19.47
CA PHE A 198 -15.56 -22.05 -20.90
C PHE A 198 -15.61 -23.32 -21.76
#